data_AF-A0A960R9A5-F1
#
_entry.id   AF-A0A960R9A5-F1
#
_cell.length_a   1.000
_cell.length_b   1.000
_cell.length_c   1.000
_cell.angle_alpha   90.00
_cell.angle_beta   90.00
_cell.angle_gamma   90.00
#
_symmetry.space_group_name_H-M   'P 1'
#
loop_
_entity.id
_entity.type
_entity.pdbx_description
1 polymer ?
#
loop_
_entity_poly.entity_id
_entity_poly.type
_entity_poly.pdbx_seq_one_letter_code
_entity_poly.pdbx_strand_id
1 'polypeptide(L)' 'MSKHDFSVEEFEGRRARVREAIGAAGLDWLVAIHPVSIHWLTGSDAKSYQE' A
#
# COMPACT_ATOMS: atom_id res chain seq x y z
N MET A 1 11.58 1.68 -3.71
CA MET A 1 11.53 2.54 -2.50
C MET A 1 11.61 1.63 -1.30
N SER A 2 12.80 1.45 -0.73
CA SER A 2 12.98 0.50 0.37
C SER A 2 12.06 0.82 1.55
N LYS A 3 11.63 -0.20 2.31
CA LYS A 3 10.94 -0.01 3.61
C LYS A 3 11.70 0.86 4.61
N HIS A 4 13.00 1.07 4.38
CA HIS A 4 13.86 1.91 5.20
C HIS A 4 13.86 3.39 4.78
N ASP A 5 13.27 3.71 3.63
CA ASP A 5 13.20 5.08 3.12
C ASP A 5 12.10 5.91 3.82
N PHE A 6 11.19 5.25 4.55
CA PHE A 6 10.02 5.87 5.17
C PHE A 6 9.76 5.33 6.57
N SER A 7 9.18 6.16 7.42
CA SER A 7 8.75 5.76 8.76
C SER A 7 7.49 4.89 8.70
N VAL A 8 7.16 4.24 9.82
CA VAL A 8 5.93 3.42 9.92
C VAL A 8 4.68 4.29 9.76
N GLU A 9 4.72 5.51 10.29
CA GLU A 9 3.63 6.49 10.25
C GLU A 9 3.28 6.91 8.81
N GLU A 10 4.27 7.00 7.93
CA GLU A 10 4.04 7.27 6.50
C GLU A 10 3.17 6.16 5.87
N PHE A 11 3.48 4.89 6.13
CA PHE A 11 2.68 3.77 5.61
C PHE A 11 1.29 3.69 6.26
N GLU A 12 1.14 4.11 7.52
CA GLU A 12 -0.17 4.30 8.15
C GLU A 12 -0.99 5.38 7.44
N GLY A 13 -0.38 6.52 7.14
CA GLY A 13 -1.00 7.61 6.39
C GLY A 13 -1.47 7.18 5.00
N ARG A 14 -0.62 6.46 4.25
CA ARG A 14 -0.98 5.90 2.94
C ARG A 14 -2.20 4.98 3.03
N ARG A 15 -2.21 4.05 3.99
CA ARG A 15 -3.33 3.12 4.19
C ARG A 15 -4.60 3.84 4.66
N ALA A 16 -4.49 4.89 5.47
CA ALA A 16 -5.62 5.70 5.89
C ALA A 16 -6.29 6.40 4.70
N ARG A 17 -5.50 7.06 3.85
CA ARG A 17 -6.00 7.71 2.62
C ARG A 17 -6.68 6.73 1.67
N VAL A 18 -6.12 5.53 1.53
CA VAL A 18 -6.72 4.49 0.69
C VAL A 18 -8.02 3.97 1.28
N ARG A 19 -8.11 3.76 2.60
CA ARG A 19 -9.37 3.39 3.26
C ARG A 19 -10.45 4.47 3.10
N GLU A 20 -10.09 5.74 3.20
CA GLU A 20 -11.02 6.85 2.95
C GLU A 20 -11.56 6.80 1.51
N ALA A 21 -10.69 6.60 0.52
CA ALA A 21 -11.09 6.50 -0.87
C ALA A 21 -11.99 5.28 -1.15
N ILE A 22 -11.69 4.13 -0.52
CA ILE A 22 -12.51 2.91 -0.58
C ILE A 22 -13.91 3.19 -0.02
N GLY A 23 -13.99 3.80 1.17
CA GLY A 23 -15.26 4.16 1.80
C GLY A 23 -16.06 5.18 0.98
N ALA A 24 -15.40 6.19 0.42
CA ALA A 24 -16.03 7.17 -0.47
C ALA A 24 -16.59 6.55 -1.76
N ALA A 25 -16.03 5.41 -2.19
CA ALA A 25 -16.52 4.64 -3.34
C ALA A 25 -17.64 3.65 -2.98
N GLY A 26 -18.05 3.56 -1.71
CA GLY A 26 -19.03 2.57 -1.24
C GLY A 26 -18.50 1.13 -1.28
N LEU A 27 -17.18 0.96 -1.23
CA LEU A 27 -16.53 -0.34 -1.18
C LEU A 27 -16.15 -0.67 0.26
N ASP A 28 -16.23 -1.94 0.62
CA ASP A 28 -15.79 -2.38 1.93
C ASP A 28 -14.31 -2.74 1.93
N TRP A 29 -13.85 -3.47 0.91
CA TRP A 29 -12.52 -4.09 0.87
C TRP A 29 -11.73 -3.73 -0.39
N LEU A 30 -10.40 -3.71 -0.26
CA LEU A 30 -9.44 -3.64 -1.36
C LEU A 30 -8.46 -4.80 -1.26
N VAL A 31 -8.29 -5.53 -2.36
CA VAL A 31 -7.26 -6.57 -2.50
C VAL A 31 -6.19 -6.08 -3.47
N ALA A 32 -5.01 -5.76 -2.96
CA ALA A 32 -3.88 -5.31 -3.77
C ALA A 32 -3.01 -6.50 -4.20
N ILE A 33 -2.91 -6.73 -5.52
CA ILE A 33 -2.08 -7.79 -6.11
C ILE A 33 -0.91 -7.27 -6.95
N HIS A 34 -0.97 -6.00 -7.37
CA HIS A 34 0.09 -5.40 -8.18
C HIS A 34 1.31 -5.09 -7.30
N PRO A 35 2.53 -5.56 -7.64
CA PRO A 35 3.72 -5.42 -6.81
C PRO A 35 4.02 -3.98 -6.38
N VAL A 36 3.86 -3.01 -7.30
CA VAL A 36 4.09 -1.59 -7.00
C VAL A 36 3.07 -1.07 -5.97
N SER A 37 1.81 -1.53 -6.03
CA SER A 37 0.78 -1.11 -5.08
C SER A 37 1.05 -1.69 -3.69
N ILE A 38 1.44 -2.96 -3.62
CA ILE A 38 1.83 -3.62 -2.36
C ILE A 38 3.03 -2.91 -1.75
N HIS A 39 4.06 -2.65 -2.56
CA HIS A 39 5.27 -1.97 -2.14
C HIS A 39 5.01 -0.54 -1.65
N TRP A 40 4.20 0.24 -2.38
CA TRP A 40 3.84 1.59 -1.97
C TRP A 40 3.02 1.61 -0.67
N LEU A 41 2.07 0.68 -0.50
CA LEU A 41 1.20 0.60 0.67
C LEU A 41 1.91 0.11 1.94
N THR A 42 2.90 -0.76 1.79
CA THR A 42 3.45 -1.54 2.92
C THR A 42 4.97 -1.48 3.07
N GLY A 43 5.68 -0.97 2.07
CA GLY A 43 7.14 -1.08 1.98
C GLY A 43 7.62 -2.51 1.74
N SER A 44 6.73 -3.50 1.69
CA SER A 44 7.10 -4.89 1.50
C SER A 44 7.64 -5.10 0.09
N ASP A 45 8.81 -5.74 0.01
CA ASP A 45 9.29 -6.26 -1.25
C ASP A 45 8.42 -7.46 -1.62
N ALA A 46 7.53 -7.27 -2.60
CA ALA A 46 6.81 -8.37 -3.19
C ALA A 46 7.84 -9.23 -3.93
N LYS A 47 8.23 -10.36 -3.34
CA LYS A 47 9.22 -11.33 -3.86
C LYS A 47 8.88 -11.91 -5.26
N SER A 48 7.82 -11.45 -5.91
CA SER A 48 7.37 -11.88 -7.24
C SER A 48 7.74 -10.92 -8.38
N TYR A 49 8.42 -9.80 -8.11
CA TYR A 49 8.97 -8.98 -9.19
C TYR A 49 10.30 -9.61 -9.66
N GLN A 50 10.24 -10.35 -10.77
CA GLN A 50 11.43 -10.60 -11.60
C GLN A 50 11.54 -9.40 -12.54
N GLU A 51 12.67 -8.70 -12.51
CA GLU A 51 13.01 -7.65 -13.48
C GLU A 51 13.20 -8.24 -14.88
#